data_AF-A0A3Q0DRR1-F1
#
_entry.id   AF-A0A3Q0DRR1-F1
#
_cell.length_a   1.000
_cell.length_b   1.000
_cell.length_c   1.000
_cell.angle_alpha   90.00
_cell.angle_beta   90.00
_cell.angle_gamma   90.00
#
_symmetry.space_group_name_H-M   'P 1'
#
loop_
_entity.id
_entity.type
_entity.pdbx_description
1 polymer ?
#
loop_
_entity_poly.entity_id
_entity_poly.type
_entity_poly.pdbx_seq_one_letter_code
_entity_poly.pdbx_strand_id
1 'polypeptide(L)'
;MTWVSRSVSVIEGDAMSPDFILSQPEGVYLYSKYREPEKYIALDGDSLTTEDLVNLGKGHYKIKLTSAAEKRVQKSRDVIDSIVKEKTVVYGITTGFGKFARTVIPINKLQELQVNLVRSHSAGVGKPLSPERCRMLLALRINVLAKGYSGISLETLKQVVEVFNASCLPYVPEKGTVGASGDLAPLSHLALGMIGEGKMWSPKSGWADAKYVLDAHGLKPVVLKPKEGLALINGTQMITSLGCEAVERASAIARQADIVAALTLEVLKGTTKAFDTDIHALRPHRGQTEVAFRFRSLLDSDHHPSEIAESHRFCDRVQDAYTLRCCPQVHGVVNDTIAFVKGIITTELNSATDNPMVFASQGETISGGNFHGEYPAKALDYLAIGVHELAAISERRIERLCNPSLSELPAFLVAEGGLNSGFMIAHCTAAALVSENKALCHPSSVDSLSTSAATEDHVSMGGWAARKALRVIEHVEQVLAIELLAACQGIEFLRPLRTTTPLEKVYDLVRSVVRPWIKDRFMAPDIEAAHRLLLEQKVWEVAVPYIEKYRTEHIPESRPVSPTAFSLDSLHRKASKVPESEDL
;
A
#
# COMPACT_ATOMS: atom_id res chain seq x y z
N MET A 1 38.36 -15.01 -60.70
CA MET A 1 37.87 -16.11 -59.82
C MET A 1 37.79 -15.55 -58.40
N THR A 2 36.72 -14.84 -58.08
CA THR A 2 35.53 -15.34 -57.36
C THR A 2 35.83 -15.72 -55.90
N TRP A 3 35.53 -14.79 -54.99
CA TRP A 3 35.02 -15.13 -53.67
C TRP A 3 33.70 -14.40 -53.46
N VAL A 4 32.68 -15.23 -53.29
CA VAL A 4 31.26 -14.91 -53.28
C VAL A 4 30.87 -14.33 -51.93
N SER A 5 30.14 -13.23 -51.94
CA SER A 5 29.41 -12.68 -50.80
C SER A 5 28.38 -13.70 -50.30
N ARG A 6 28.54 -14.19 -49.07
CA ARG A 6 27.43 -14.78 -48.31
C ARG A 6 26.83 -13.70 -47.43
N SER A 7 25.67 -13.21 -47.84
CA SER A 7 24.73 -12.47 -47.02
C SER A 7 24.37 -13.30 -45.79
N VAL A 8 24.76 -12.83 -44.61
CA VAL A 8 24.20 -13.32 -43.35
C VAL A 8 22.79 -12.75 -43.28
N SER A 9 21.79 -13.63 -43.39
CA SER A 9 20.42 -13.30 -43.04
C SER A 9 20.37 -12.96 -41.55
N VAL A 10 20.20 -11.68 -41.24
CA VAL A 10 19.81 -11.24 -39.91
C VAL A 10 18.46 -11.90 -39.63
N ILE A 11 18.42 -12.78 -38.64
CA ILE A 11 17.17 -13.30 -38.11
C ILE A 11 16.44 -12.08 -37.52
N GLU A 12 15.32 -11.70 -38.13
CA GLU A 12 14.37 -10.76 -37.54
C GLU A 12 13.82 -11.39 -36.25
N GLY A 13 14.48 -11.08 -35.15
CA GLY A 13 14.06 -11.41 -33.80
C GLY A 13 14.87 -10.52 -32.86
N ASP A 14 14.18 -9.71 -32.08
CA ASP A 14 14.73 -8.77 -31.08
C ASP A 14 15.13 -7.38 -31.58
N ALA A 15 14.29 -6.77 -32.43
CA ALA A 15 14.11 -5.33 -32.31
C ALA A 15 13.32 -5.06 -31.00
N MET A 16 13.95 -4.38 -30.04
CA MET A 16 13.28 -3.85 -28.85
C MET A 16 12.02 -3.11 -29.27
N SER A 17 10.89 -3.43 -28.64
CA SER A 17 9.62 -2.76 -28.92
C SER A 17 9.81 -1.24 -28.86
N PRO A 18 9.25 -0.45 -29.79
CA PRO A 18 9.18 1.01 -29.67
C PRO A 18 8.54 1.47 -28.35
N ASP A 19 7.77 0.59 -27.70
CA ASP A 19 7.14 0.79 -26.40
C ASP A 19 8.03 0.37 -25.22
N PHE A 20 9.34 0.17 -25.43
CA PHE A 20 10.28 -0.13 -24.36
C PHE A 20 10.36 1.05 -23.37
N ILE A 21 9.63 0.94 -22.28
CA ILE A 21 9.83 1.76 -21.08
C ILE A 21 11.01 1.14 -20.34
N LEU A 22 12.12 1.89 -20.24
CA LEU A 22 13.27 1.52 -19.42
C LEU A 22 12.77 1.09 -18.04
N SER A 23 13.13 -0.12 -17.60
CA SER A 23 12.90 -0.52 -16.21
C SER A 23 13.62 0.49 -15.33
N GLN A 24 12.88 1.38 -14.67
CA GLN A 24 13.45 2.20 -13.63
C GLN A 24 13.64 1.26 -12.44
N PRO A 25 14.89 0.98 -12.00
CA PRO A 25 15.13 0.13 -10.83
C PRO A 25 14.55 0.73 -9.53
N GLU A 26 13.97 1.92 -9.63
CA GLU A 26 13.35 2.69 -8.56
C GLU A 26 11.81 2.56 -8.58
N GLY A 27 11.26 1.45 -9.05
CA GLY A 27 9.84 1.14 -8.92
C GLY A 27 8.94 1.79 -9.98
N VAL A 28 7.71 1.27 -10.06
CA VAL A 28 6.67 1.75 -10.98
C VAL A 28 6.18 3.10 -10.50
N TYR A 29 6.91 4.16 -10.82
CA TYR A 29 6.36 5.49 -10.64
C TYR A 29 5.24 5.69 -11.65
N LEU A 30 4.03 5.87 -11.14
CA LEU A 30 2.87 6.35 -11.90
C LEU A 30 3.11 7.82 -12.29
N TYR A 31 4.15 8.10 -13.07
CA TYR A 31 4.43 9.41 -13.63
C TYR A 31 3.42 9.69 -14.75
N SER A 32 2.20 10.05 -14.36
CA SER A 32 1.44 10.97 -15.19
C SER A 32 2.26 12.27 -15.29
N LYS A 33 2.34 12.88 -16.48
CA LYS A 33 2.90 14.23 -16.61
C LYS A 33 2.23 15.11 -15.55
N TYR A 34 3.02 15.73 -14.66
CA TYR A 34 2.48 16.60 -13.61
C TYR A 34 1.45 17.54 -14.22
N ARG A 35 0.22 17.45 -13.72
CA ARG A 35 -0.86 18.38 -14.05
C ARG A 35 -1.16 19.18 -12.81
N GLU A 36 -1.20 20.50 -12.95
CA GLU A 36 -1.56 21.36 -11.82
C GLU A 36 -3.01 21.07 -11.38
N PRO A 37 -3.24 20.76 -10.09
CA PRO A 37 -4.59 20.48 -9.62
C PRO A 37 -5.47 21.74 -9.63
N GLU A 38 -6.68 21.59 -10.19
CA GLU A 38 -7.70 22.65 -10.25
C GLU A 38 -8.67 22.59 -9.05
N LYS A 39 -8.81 21.40 -8.44
CA LYS A 39 -9.73 21.16 -7.32
C LYS A 39 -9.05 21.41 -5.98
N TYR A 40 -9.84 21.83 -5.00
CA TYR A 40 -9.39 22.05 -3.63
C TYR A 40 -10.06 21.06 -2.68
N ILE A 41 -9.31 20.56 -1.71
CA ILE A 41 -9.84 19.96 -0.49
C ILE A 41 -9.69 20.96 0.66
N ALA A 42 -10.70 21.03 1.53
CA ALA A 42 -10.68 21.88 2.69
C ALA A 42 -10.15 21.09 3.90
N LEU A 43 -9.09 21.57 4.55
CA LEU A 43 -8.57 20.98 5.77
C LEU A 43 -9.10 21.70 7.00
N ASP A 44 -9.57 20.91 7.96
CA ASP A 44 -10.01 21.36 9.28
C ASP A 44 -9.15 20.80 10.42
N GLY A 45 -8.39 19.72 10.20
CA GLY A 45 -7.67 19.01 11.25
C GLY A 45 -8.47 17.89 11.92
N ASP A 46 -9.64 17.55 11.39
CA ASP A 46 -10.60 16.64 12.01
C ASP A 46 -11.15 15.58 11.04
N SER A 47 -11.30 15.89 9.74
CA SER A 47 -12.07 15.08 8.80
C SER A 47 -11.28 14.49 7.62
N LEU A 48 -9.95 14.57 7.63
CA LEU A 48 -9.13 14.04 6.55
C LEU A 48 -9.21 12.50 6.54
N THR A 49 -9.39 11.89 5.37
CA THR A 49 -9.33 10.43 5.22
C THR A 49 -7.97 9.96 4.70
N THR A 50 -7.66 8.66 4.87
CA THR A 50 -6.46 8.03 4.31
C THR A 50 -6.42 8.15 2.78
N GLU A 51 -7.57 8.02 2.13
CA GLU A 51 -7.74 8.18 0.68
C GLU A 51 -7.49 9.63 0.25
N ASP A 52 -8.04 10.61 0.96
CA ASP A 52 -7.79 12.03 0.69
C ASP A 52 -6.30 12.34 0.75
N LEU A 53 -5.59 11.81 1.74
CA LEU A 53 -4.14 12.02 1.88
C LEU A 53 -3.37 11.42 0.69
N VAL A 54 -3.70 10.20 0.28
CA VAL A 54 -3.08 9.57 -0.91
C VAL A 54 -3.39 10.39 -2.17
N ASN A 55 -4.61 10.89 -2.33
CA ASN A 55 -4.98 11.74 -3.47
C ASN A 55 -4.28 13.11 -3.45
N LEU A 56 -4.04 13.68 -2.28
CA LEU A 56 -3.19 14.85 -2.11
C LEU A 56 -1.76 14.55 -2.53
N GLY A 57 -1.22 13.39 -2.17
CA GLY A 57 0.08 12.88 -2.62
C GLY A 57 0.20 12.78 -4.14
N LYS A 58 -0.83 12.22 -4.80
CA LYS A 58 -0.94 12.11 -6.27
C LYS A 58 -1.11 13.45 -6.98
N GLY A 59 -1.25 14.55 -6.25
CA GLY A 59 -1.43 15.88 -6.83
C GLY A 59 -2.81 16.10 -7.43
N HIS A 60 -3.84 15.38 -6.97
CA HIS A 60 -5.22 15.58 -7.43
C HIS A 60 -5.88 16.84 -6.86
N TYR A 61 -5.36 17.35 -5.73
CA TYR A 61 -5.95 18.47 -5.01
C TYR A 61 -4.91 19.51 -4.57
N LYS A 62 -5.38 20.76 -4.52
CA LYS A 62 -4.82 21.86 -3.72
C LYS A 62 -5.47 21.86 -2.32
N ILE A 63 -4.83 22.49 -1.35
CA ILE A 63 -5.34 22.67 0.01
C ILE A 63 -5.88 24.08 0.18
N LYS A 64 -6.99 24.21 0.91
CA LYS A 64 -7.43 25.44 1.58
C LYS A 64 -7.81 25.12 3.02
N LEU A 65 -7.70 26.08 3.92
CA LEU A 65 -8.15 25.92 5.30
C LEU A 65 -9.65 26.24 5.41
N THR A 66 -10.36 25.57 6.31
CA THR A 66 -11.71 26.00 6.70
C THR A 66 -11.64 27.26 7.56
N SER A 67 -12.64 28.13 7.48
CA SER A 67 -12.70 29.33 8.34
C SER A 67 -12.74 28.99 9.84
N ALA A 68 -13.24 27.81 10.20
CA ALA A 68 -13.21 27.32 11.58
C ALA A 68 -11.78 26.99 12.03
N ALA A 69 -11.00 26.31 11.20
CA ALA A 69 -9.59 26.03 11.46
C ALA A 69 -8.77 27.32 11.58
N GLU A 70 -8.95 28.29 10.67
CA GLU A 70 -8.27 29.59 10.75
C GLU A 70 -8.52 30.29 12.09
N LYS A 71 -9.77 30.28 12.58
CA LYS A 71 -10.13 30.85 13.89
C LYS A 71 -9.47 30.11 15.05
N ARG A 72 -9.39 28.77 15.01
CA ARG A 72 -8.72 27.98 16.06
C ARG A 72 -7.22 28.26 16.08
N VAL A 73 -6.57 28.28 14.92
CA VAL A 73 -5.15 28.61 14.77
C VAL A 73 -4.86 29.99 15.34
N GLN A 74 -5.67 31.00 15.00
CA GLN A 74 -5.48 32.35 15.53
C GLN A 74 -5.60 32.39 17.06
N LYS A 75 -6.64 31.78 17.64
CA LYS A 75 -6.81 31.73 19.10
C LYS A 75 -5.64 31.03 19.80
N SER A 76 -5.12 29.96 19.21
CA SER A 76 -3.92 29.27 19.69
C SER A 76 -2.70 30.20 19.67
N ARG A 77 -2.54 30.97 18.60
CA ARG A 77 -1.44 31.93 18.45
C ARG A 77 -1.49 33.04 19.49
N ASP A 78 -2.68 33.57 19.78
CA ASP A 78 -2.87 34.65 20.76
C ASP A 78 -2.33 34.26 22.15
N VAL A 79 -2.44 32.98 22.54
CA VAL A 79 -1.86 32.45 23.80
C VAL A 79 -0.33 32.50 23.77
N ILE A 80 0.29 32.06 22.66
CA ILE A 80 1.75 32.10 22.51
C ILE A 80 2.28 33.53 22.59
N ASP A 81 1.60 34.46 21.91
CA ASP A 81 2.00 35.87 21.91
C ASP A 81 1.87 36.49 23.31
N SER A 82 0.85 36.08 24.08
CA SER A 82 0.66 36.49 25.47
C SER A 82 1.78 35.97 26.38
N ILE A 83 2.14 34.69 26.26
CA ILE A 83 3.26 34.06 26.99
C ILE A 83 4.58 34.80 26.75
N VAL A 84 4.88 35.14 25.49
CA VAL A 84 6.11 35.84 25.12
C VAL A 84 6.10 37.27 25.68
N LYS A 85 4.96 37.97 25.59
CA LYS A 85 4.79 39.33 26.12
C LYS A 85 4.95 39.39 27.64
N GLU A 86 4.39 38.41 28.35
CA GLU A 86 4.43 38.27 29.81
C GLU A 86 5.76 37.71 30.33
N LYS A 87 6.64 37.25 29.42
CA LYS A 87 7.94 36.63 29.74
C LYS A 87 7.82 35.36 30.57
N THR A 88 6.72 34.62 30.39
CA THR A 88 6.46 33.36 31.09
C THR A 88 7.43 32.27 30.58
N VAL A 89 7.94 31.45 31.49
CA VAL A 89 8.90 30.37 31.18
C VAL A 89 8.14 29.14 30.72
N VAL A 90 8.23 28.80 29.43
CA VAL A 90 7.48 27.70 28.79
C VAL A 90 8.37 26.93 27.81
N TYR A 91 8.29 25.59 27.89
CA TYR A 91 9.07 24.65 27.07
C TYR A 91 8.99 24.95 25.57
N GLY A 92 10.15 25.10 24.92
CA GLY A 92 10.26 25.30 23.47
C GLY A 92 9.71 26.63 22.94
N ILE A 93 9.18 27.49 23.83
CA ILE A 93 8.74 28.86 23.52
C ILE A 93 9.77 29.86 24.04
N THR A 94 10.09 29.80 25.33
CA THR A 94 11.06 30.69 26.00
C THR A 94 12.21 29.92 26.67
N THR A 95 12.28 28.60 26.46
CA THR A 95 13.39 27.75 26.90
C THR A 95 13.98 26.93 25.75
N GLY A 96 15.13 26.28 26.00
CA GLY A 96 15.73 25.30 25.08
C GLY A 96 14.92 24.00 24.94
N PHE A 97 15.43 23.05 24.15
CA PHE A 97 14.75 21.80 23.81
C PHE A 97 15.40 20.58 24.48
N GLY A 98 14.62 19.51 24.70
CA GLY A 98 15.11 18.25 25.28
C GLY A 98 15.87 18.47 26.59
N LYS A 99 17.13 18.01 26.64
CA LYS A 99 18.01 18.16 27.82
C LYS A 99 18.19 19.61 28.26
N PHE A 100 18.06 20.57 27.34
CA PHE A 100 18.21 21.99 27.60
C PHE A 100 16.90 22.70 28.00
N ALA A 101 15.82 21.96 28.29
CA ALA A 101 14.51 22.51 28.68
C ALA A 101 14.53 23.49 29.87
N ARG A 102 15.56 23.43 30.74
CA ARG A 102 15.75 24.32 31.89
C ARG A 102 16.52 25.62 31.56
N THR A 103 16.99 25.77 30.33
CA THR A 103 17.75 26.95 29.89
C THR A 103 16.78 28.00 29.37
N VAL A 104 16.64 29.13 30.07
CA VAL A 104 15.80 30.26 29.63
C VAL A 104 16.50 31.02 28.51
N ILE A 105 15.75 31.33 27.45
CA ILE A 105 16.26 32.01 26.25
C ILE A 105 15.78 33.46 26.21
N PRO A 106 16.67 34.44 25.97
CA PRO A 106 16.27 35.84 25.78
C PRO A 106 15.27 36.03 24.63
N ILE A 107 14.33 36.97 24.79
CA ILE A 107 13.25 37.22 23.81
C ILE A 107 13.79 37.55 22.42
N ASN A 108 14.88 38.32 22.34
CA ASN A 108 15.54 38.69 21.08
C ASN A 108 16.26 37.52 20.39
N LYS A 109 16.34 36.35 21.04
CA LYS A 109 16.94 35.13 20.51
C LYS A 109 15.90 34.06 20.14
N LEU A 110 14.61 34.28 20.40
CA LEU A 110 13.58 33.25 20.18
C LEU A 110 13.42 32.85 18.71
N GLN A 111 13.59 33.79 17.78
CA GLN A 111 13.56 33.47 16.35
C GLN A 111 14.79 32.64 15.94
N GLU A 112 15.98 33.06 16.37
CA GLU A 112 17.22 32.33 16.13
C GLU A 112 17.15 30.91 16.72
N LEU A 113 16.54 30.75 17.90
CA LEU A 113 16.29 29.46 18.54
C LEU A 113 15.49 28.52 17.63
N GLN A 114 14.43 28.99 16.98
CA GLN A 114 13.62 28.15 16.07
C GLN A 114 14.38 27.76 14.81
N VAL A 115 15.14 28.69 14.21
CA VAL A 115 15.96 28.40 13.02
C VAL A 115 17.07 27.39 13.35
N ASN A 116 17.75 27.58 14.50
CA ASN A 116 18.78 26.67 14.96
C ASN A 116 18.23 25.27 15.24
N LEU A 117 17.02 25.17 15.81
CA LEU A 117 16.32 23.90 16.01
C LEU A 117 16.14 23.16 14.67
N VAL A 118 15.56 23.82 13.67
CA VAL A 118 15.32 23.21 12.34
C VAL A 118 16.63 22.74 11.72
N ARG A 119 17.68 23.56 11.75
CA ARG A 119 18.99 23.21 11.20
C ARG A 119 19.62 22.02 11.91
N SER A 120 19.69 22.05 13.24
CA SER A 120 20.38 21.00 14.01
C SER A 120 19.66 19.66 13.96
N HIS A 121 18.34 19.66 13.82
CA HIS A 121 17.53 18.44 13.76
C HIS A 121 17.39 17.89 12.34
N SER A 122 17.81 18.62 11.31
CA SER A 122 17.87 18.15 9.92
C SER A 122 19.03 17.17 9.69
N ALA A 123 19.03 16.07 10.44
CA ALA A 123 20.08 15.05 10.47
C ALA A 123 19.64 13.70 9.85
N GLY A 124 18.54 13.69 9.09
CA GLY A 124 18.09 12.50 8.36
C GLY A 124 19.06 12.05 7.28
N VAL A 125 19.03 10.75 6.93
CA VAL A 125 19.88 10.11 5.92
C VAL A 125 19.09 9.16 5.01
N GLY A 126 19.74 8.67 3.96
CA GLY A 126 19.13 7.77 2.98
C GLY A 126 18.55 8.50 1.76
N LYS A 127 17.80 7.77 0.95
CA LYS A 127 17.12 8.33 -0.23
C LYS A 127 16.06 9.34 0.21
N PRO A 128 15.78 10.39 -0.59
CA PRO A 128 14.67 11.26 -0.31
C PRO A 128 13.35 10.51 -0.47
N LEU A 129 12.32 10.95 0.26
CA LEU A 129 10.94 10.65 -0.07
C LEU A 129 10.66 11.00 -1.53
N SER A 130 9.80 10.21 -2.17
CA SER A 130 9.26 10.60 -3.48
C SER A 130 8.46 11.89 -3.34
N PRO A 131 8.29 12.67 -4.44
CA PRO A 131 7.42 13.84 -4.44
C PRO A 131 6.03 13.55 -3.85
N GLU A 132 5.43 12.41 -4.18
CA GLU A 132 4.10 12.02 -3.68
C GLU A 132 4.12 11.85 -2.14
N ARG A 133 5.10 11.12 -1.60
CA ARG A 133 5.23 10.90 -0.15
C ARG A 133 5.58 12.19 0.60
N CYS A 134 6.44 13.05 0.05
CA CYS A 134 6.73 14.35 0.64
C CYS A 134 5.49 15.25 0.65
N ARG A 135 4.67 15.18 -0.40
CA ARG A 135 3.41 15.91 -0.49
C ARG A 135 2.40 15.40 0.54
N MET A 136 2.29 14.10 0.75
CA MET A 136 1.49 13.52 1.84
C MET A 136 1.98 14.00 3.21
N LEU A 137 3.29 13.95 3.47
CA LEU A 137 3.88 14.42 4.72
C LEU A 137 3.52 15.89 5.00
N LEU A 138 3.66 16.75 3.98
CA LEU A 138 3.35 18.18 4.09
C LEU A 138 1.86 18.44 4.30
N ALA A 139 0.98 17.77 3.54
CA ALA A 139 -0.46 17.85 3.72
C ALA A 139 -0.89 17.48 5.13
N LEU A 140 -0.36 16.38 5.66
CA LEU A 140 -0.68 15.93 7.01
C LEU A 140 -0.17 16.90 8.07
N ARG A 141 1.02 17.49 7.89
CA ARG A 141 1.49 18.54 8.80
C ARG A 141 0.57 19.75 8.78
N ILE A 142 0.08 20.17 7.61
CA ILE A 142 -0.93 21.24 7.52
C ILE A 142 -2.20 20.86 8.28
N ASN A 143 -2.69 19.62 8.13
CA ASN A 143 -3.90 19.15 8.82
C ASN A 143 -3.75 19.23 10.35
N VAL A 144 -2.63 18.76 10.90
CA VAL A 144 -2.37 18.82 12.35
C VAL A 144 -2.29 20.27 12.86
N LEU A 145 -1.63 21.15 12.10
CA LEU A 145 -1.56 22.58 12.45
C LEU A 145 -2.94 23.25 12.39
N ALA A 146 -3.76 22.91 11.40
CA ALA A 146 -5.12 23.43 11.21
C ALA A 146 -6.07 23.07 12.37
N LYS A 147 -5.78 21.98 13.08
CA LYS A 147 -6.53 21.59 14.29
C LYS A 147 -6.49 22.65 15.38
N GLY A 148 -5.41 23.46 15.44
CA GLY A 148 -5.33 24.67 16.26
C GLY A 148 -4.82 24.49 17.68
N TYR A 149 -3.98 23.48 17.93
CA TYR A 149 -3.37 23.22 19.24
C TYR A 149 -1.84 23.41 19.25
N SER A 150 -1.28 23.93 18.16
CA SER A 150 0.18 24.04 17.95
C SER A 150 0.76 25.44 18.20
N GLY A 151 -0.05 26.49 18.27
CA GLY A 151 0.46 27.86 18.46
C GLY A 151 1.21 28.46 17.26
N ILE A 152 1.07 27.86 16.07
CA ILE A 152 1.58 28.45 14.82
C ILE A 152 0.74 29.68 14.44
N SER A 153 1.35 30.68 13.82
CA SER A 153 0.60 31.83 13.28
C SER A 153 -0.14 31.46 12.00
N LEU A 154 -1.30 32.10 11.77
CA LEU A 154 -2.09 31.90 10.56
C LEU A 154 -1.32 32.31 9.30
N GLU A 155 -0.49 33.34 9.40
CA GLU A 155 0.40 33.80 8.32
C GLU A 155 1.37 32.68 7.90
N THR A 156 2.10 32.10 8.84
CA THR A 156 3.04 31.00 8.58
C THR A 156 2.30 29.79 7.99
N LEU A 157 1.16 29.41 8.57
CA LEU A 157 0.38 28.28 8.04
C LEU A 157 -0.11 28.52 6.60
N LYS A 158 -0.49 29.75 6.24
CA LYS A 158 -0.86 30.13 4.86
C LYS A 158 0.32 29.99 3.90
N GLN A 159 1.52 30.43 4.29
CA GLN A 159 2.73 30.22 3.48
C GLN A 159 3.02 28.74 3.25
N VAL A 160 2.87 27.90 4.27
CA VAL A 160 3.04 26.43 4.15
C VAL A 160 2.01 25.84 3.15
N VAL A 161 0.77 26.33 3.18
CA VAL A 161 -0.27 25.94 2.20
C VAL A 161 0.08 26.39 0.78
N GLU A 162 0.65 27.59 0.61
CA GLU A 162 1.12 28.08 -0.69
C GLU A 162 2.25 27.22 -1.25
N VAL A 163 3.23 26.84 -0.42
CA VAL A 163 4.31 25.91 -0.76
C VAL A 163 3.76 24.56 -1.23
N PHE A 164 2.78 24.00 -0.50
CA PHE A 164 2.10 22.76 -0.90
C PHE A 164 1.38 22.92 -2.25
N ASN A 165 0.62 23.99 -2.42
CA ASN A 165 -0.18 24.23 -3.62
C ASN A 165 0.67 24.46 -4.88
N ALA A 166 1.87 25.02 -4.71
CA ALA A 166 2.87 25.17 -5.76
C ALA A 166 3.67 23.88 -6.04
N SER A 167 3.45 22.80 -5.27
CA SER A 167 4.23 21.56 -5.32
C SER A 167 5.73 21.81 -5.13
N CYS A 168 6.08 22.76 -4.27
CA CYS A 168 7.45 22.98 -3.82
C CYS A 168 7.71 22.05 -2.65
N LEU A 169 8.44 20.95 -2.89
CA LEU A 169 8.56 19.83 -1.95
C LEU A 169 9.98 19.72 -1.40
N PRO A 170 10.20 19.91 -0.09
CA PRO A 170 11.51 19.73 0.54
C PRO A 170 12.15 18.37 0.30
N TYR A 171 13.49 18.35 0.28
CA TYR A 171 14.26 17.11 0.31
C TYR A 171 14.17 16.49 1.70
N VAL A 172 13.39 15.42 1.86
CA VAL A 172 13.19 14.73 3.14
C VAL A 172 13.81 13.33 3.07
N PRO A 173 14.93 13.05 3.75
CA PRO A 173 15.50 11.70 3.82
C PRO A 173 14.56 10.71 4.53
N GLU A 174 14.52 9.47 4.05
CA GLU A 174 13.60 8.45 4.59
C GLU A 174 14.01 7.85 5.95
N LYS A 175 15.24 8.09 6.43
CA LYS A 175 15.78 7.51 7.69
C LYS A 175 16.19 8.60 8.68
N GLY A 176 15.98 8.35 9.97
CA GLY A 176 16.45 9.21 11.07
C GLY A 176 15.43 9.44 12.19
N THR A 177 14.16 9.07 12.01
CA THR A 177 13.16 9.12 13.08
C THR A 177 13.20 7.86 13.96
N VAL A 178 13.05 8.06 15.28
CA VAL A 178 12.78 7.02 16.29
C VAL A 178 11.32 7.01 16.75
N GLY A 179 10.50 7.96 16.29
CA GLY A 179 9.07 8.02 16.56
C GLY A 179 8.68 8.33 18.01
N ALA A 180 9.44 9.16 18.73
CA ALA A 180 9.29 9.34 20.18
C ALA A 180 9.23 10.79 20.68
N SER A 181 9.79 11.73 19.95
CA SER A 181 9.66 13.19 20.14
C SER A 181 9.10 13.82 18.86
N GLY A 182 8.33 13.02 18.13
CA GLY A 182 7.93 13.24 16.75
C GLY A 182 8.94 12.68 15.74
N ASP A 183 8.59 12.78 14.47
CA ASP A 183 9.42 12.49 13.32
C ASP A 183 10.40 13.64 13.06
N LEU A 184 11.17 14.00 14.10
CA LEU A 184 11.97 15.22 14.17
C LEU A 184 12.88 15.37 12.96
N ALA A 185 13.69 14.36 12.63
CA ALA A 185 14.63 14.48 11.52
C ALA A 185 13.93 14.66 10.15
N PRO A 186 12.97 13.80 9.75
CA PRO A 186 12.19 14.01 8.53
C PRO A 186 11.46 15.36 8.49
N LEU A 187 10.77 15.74 9.56
CA LEU A 187 10.00 16.99 9.58
C LEU A 187 10.88 18.24 9.69
N SER A 188 12.09 18.12 10.25
CA SER A 188 13.08 19.21 10.23
C SER A 188 13.59 19.44 8.82
N HIS A 189 13.86 18.38 8.05
CA HIS A 189 14.19 18.51 6.62
C HIS A 189 13.03 19.12 5.82
N LEU A 190 11.78 18.78 6.18
CA LEU A 190 10.60 19.45 5.63
C LEU A 190 10.60 20.96 5.92
N ALA A 191 10.81 21.34 7.18
CA ALA A 191 10.89 22.75 7.59
C ALA A 191 12.09 23.48 6.97
N LEU A 192 13.24 22.81 6.82
CA LEU A 192 14.48 23.37 6.27
C LEU A 192 14.28 23.90 4.85
N GLY A 193 13.61 23.11 3.99
CA GLY A 193 13.24 23.55 2.65
C GLY A 193 12.34 24.78 2.66
N MET A 194 11.34 24.81 3.56
CA MET A 194 10.39 25.93 3.65
C MET A 194 11.02 27.24 4.14
N ILE A 195 12.09 27.17 4.95
CA ILE A 195 12.88 28.36 5.33
C ILE A 195 13.94 28.74 4.28
N GLY A 196 13.93 28.10 3.11
CA GLY A 196 14.80 28.42 1.97
C GLY A 196 16.18 27.77 2.03
N GLU A 197 16.39 26.79 2.90
CA GLU A 197 17.65 26.06 3.06
C GLU A 197 17.56 24.63 2.53
N GLY A 198 18.70 24.03 2.19
CA GLY A 198 18.73 22.69 1.60
C GLY A 198 18.17 22.65 0.18
N LYS A 199 17.54 21.52 -0.19
CA LYS A 199 17.01 21.28 -1.53
C LYS A 199 15.49 21.14 -1.52
N MET A 200 14.86 21.49 -2.62
CA MET A 200 13.46 21.22 -2.90
C MET A 200 13.29 20.67 -4.31
N TRP A 201 12.25 19.89 -4.52
CA TRP A 201 11.76 19.51 -5.83
C TRP A 201 10.59 20.41 -6.22
N SER A 202 10.46 20.74 -7.50
CA SER A 202 9.20 21.24 -8.05
C SER A 202 9.00 20.79 -9.50
N PRO A 203 7.76 20.83 -10.02
CA PRO A 203 7.50 20.52 -11.43
C PRO A 203 8.25 21.42 -12.42
N LYS A 204 8.62 22.65 -12.03
CA LYS A 204 9.35 23.60 -12.88
C LYS A 204 10.85 23.35 -12.89
N SER A 205 11.42 22.95 -11.75
CA SER A 205 12.87 22.94 -11.52
C SER A 205 13.47 21.54 -11.41
N GLY A 206 12.65 20.50 -11.17
CA GLY A 206 13.16 19.27 -10.57
C GLY A 206 13.79 19.58 -9.20
N TRP A 207 14.79 18.79 -8.81
CA TRP A 207 15.57 19.02 -7.58
C TRP A 207 16.55 20.18 -7.77
N ALA A 208 16.43 21.23 -6.94
CA ALA A 208 17.32 22.38 -6.90
C ALA A 208 17.40 22.96 -5.46
N ASP A 209 18.24 23.97 -5.24
CA ASP A 209 18.31 24.62 -3.92
C ASP A 209 16.99 25.30 -3.57
N ALA A 210 16.55 25.12 -2.32
CA ALA A 210 15.23 25.51 -1.84
C ALA A 210 14.89 26.97 -2.13
N LYS A 211 15.83 27.89 -1.89
CA LYS A 211 15.68 29.31 -2.18
C LYS A 211 15.28 29.57 -3.63
N TYR A 212 15.96 28.96 -4.60
CA TYR A 212 15.67 29.17 -6.02
C TYR A 212 14.35 28.54 -6.44
N VAL A 213 13.98 27.41 -5.84
CA VAL A 213 12.67 26.78 -6.07
C VAL A 213 11.55 27.70 -5.59
N LEU A 214 11.65 28.25 -4.38
CA LEU A 214 10.65 29.20 -3.86
C LEU A 214 10.55 30.45 -4.73
N ASP A 215 11.69 31.07 -5.05
CA ASP A 215 11.75 32.27 -5.90
C ASP A 215 11.13 32.04 -7.29
N ALA A 216 11.36 30.87 -7.91
CA ALA A 216 10.79 30.49 -9.22
C ALA A 216 9.27 30.31 -9.22
N HIS A 217 8.65 30.19 -8.05
CA HIS A 217 7.19 30.16 -7.86
C HIS A 217 6.65 31.45 -7.24
N GLY A 218 7.48 32.50 -7.09
CA GLY A 218 7.07 33.76 -6.48
C GLY A 218 6.79 33.65 -4.98
N LEU A 219 7.27 32.58 -4.34
CA LEU A 219 7.14 32.34 -2.91
C LEU A 219 8.35 32.88 -2.17
N LYS A 220 8.17 33.23 -0.89
CA LYS A 220 9.25 33.69 0.00
C LYS A 220 9.56 32.61 1.03
N PRO A 221 10.82 32.50 1.48
CA PRO A 221 11.16 31.68 2.64
C PRO A 221 10.33 32.02 3.88
N VAL A 222 9.90 30.99 4.60
CA VAL A 222 9.15 31.13 5.85
C VAL A 222 10.03 31.76 6.93
N VAL A 223 9.49 32.77 7.63
CA VAL A 223 10.17 33.44 8.74
C VAL A 223 9.56 32.97 10.06
N LEU A 224 10.27 32.10 10.77
CA LEU A 224 9.76 31.46 11.98
C LEU A 224 9.60 32.43 13.17
N LYS A 225 8.43 32.40 13.81
CA LYS A 225 8.13 33.09 15.08
C LYS A 225 8.31 32.12 16.28
N PRO A 226 8.27 32.59 17.54
CA PRO A 226 8.37 31.71 18.70
C PRO A 226 7.41 30.51 18.62
N LYS A 227 7.92 29.32 18.97
CA LYS A 227 7.30 27.98 18.83
C LYS A 227 7.14 27.44 17.41
N GLU A 228 7.22 28.25 16.35
CA GLU A 228 6.84 27.79 15.00
C GLU A 228 7.79 26.76 14.41
N GLY A 229 9.07 26.76 14.80
CA GLY A 229 10.02 25.72 14.41
C GLY A 229 9.79 24.39 15.14
N LEU A 230 9.21 24.42 16.35
CA LEU A 230 8.87 23.22 17.14
C LEU A 230 7.50 22.64 16.78
N ALA A 231 6.47 23.51 16.56
CA ALA A 231 5.43 23.19 15.58
C ALA A 231 6.12 22.88 14.23
N LEU A 232 5.53 22.56 13.10
CA LEU A 232 6.29 22.02 11.93
C LEU A 232 7.07 20.70 12.18
N ILE A 233 7.94 20.56 13.19
CA ILE A 233 8.83 19.39 13.34
C ILE A 233 8.39 18.34 14.36
N ASN A 234 7.53 18.71 15.32
CA ASN A 234 7.13 17.81 16.40
C ASN A 234 5.77 17.14 16.12
N GLY A 235 5.77 15.84 15.84
CA GLY A 235 4.56 15.03 15.61
C GLY A 235 4.86 13.75 14.82
N THR A 236 3.86 12.90 14.58
CA THR A 236 4.01 11.53 14.03
C THR A 236 3.77 11.43 12.52
N GLN A 237 3.93 12.54 11.78
CA GLN A 237 3.42 12.64 10.42
C GLN A 237 4.17 11.81 9.37
N MET A 238 5.45 11.45 9.56
CA MET A 238 6.16 10.53 8.67
C MET A 238 5.58 9.13 8.81
N ILE A 239 5.41 8.66 10.04
CA ILE A 239 4.86 7.33 10.32
C ILE A 239 3.45 7.23 9.75
N THR A 240 2.61 8.22 10.08
CA THR A 240 1.19 8.22 9.72
C THR A 240 0.97 8.41 8.22
N SER A 241 1.72 9.29 7.53
CA SER A 241 1.58 9.47 6.08
C SER A 241 1.93 8.20 5.30
N LEU A 242 3.06 7.55 5.63
CA LEU A 242 3.41 6.25 5.06
C LEU A 242 2.40 5.16 5.45
N GLY A 243 1.86 5.22 6.66
CA GLY A 243 0.80 4.32 7.12
C GLY A 243 -0.50 4.46 6.33
N CYS A 244 -0.90 5.67 5.93
CA CYS A 244 -2.03 5.87 5.04
C CYS A 244 -1.80 5.23 3.67
N GLU A 245 -0.62 5.41 3.07
CA GLU A 245 -0.26 4.74 1.81
C GLU A 245 -0.33 3.22 1.97
N ALA A 246 0.24 2.68 3.06
CA ALA A 246 0.26 1.25 3.33
C ALA A 246 -1.16 0.67 3.44
N VAL A 247 -2.05 1.32 4.19
CA VAL A 247 -3.44 0.89 4.36
C VAL A 247 -4.20 0.90 3.03
N GLU A 248 -4.07 1.95 2.22
CA GLU A 248 -4.77 2.03 0.93
C GLU A 248 -4.24 1.01 -0.08
N ARG A 249 -2.91 0.82 -0.16
CA ARG A 249 -2.31 -0.21 -1.02
C ARG A 249 -2.68 -1.61 -0.57
N ALA A 250 -2.63 -1.89 0.74
CA ALA A 250 -3.06 -3.17 1.31
C ALA A 250 -4.54 -3.47 1.01
N SER A 251 -5.42 -2.47 1.15
CA SER A 251 -6.85 -2.60 0.83
C SER A 251 -7.07 -2.89 -0.66
N ALA A 252 -6.31 -2.24 -1.53
CA ALA A 252 -6.37 -2.45 -2.97
C ALA A 252 -5.90 -3.85 -3.38
N ILE A 253 -4.75 -4.30 -2.87
CA ILE A 253 -4.18 -5.59 -3.25
C ILE A 253 -4.95 -6.76 -2.64
N ALA A 254 -5.48 -6.64 -1.41
CA ALA A 254 -6.26 -7.70 -0.78
C ALA A 254 -7.54 -8.07 -1.56
N ARG A 255 -8.24 -7.07 -2.12
CA ARG A 255 -9.39 -7.32 -3.00
C ARG A 255 -9.02 -8.02 -4.29
N GLN A 256 -7.88 -7.67 -4.87
CA GLN A 256 -7.39 -8.29 -6.10
C GLN A 256 -6.83 -9.69 -5.87
N ALA A 257 -6.30 -9.97 -4.67
CA ALA A 257 -5.82 -11.30 -4.30
C ALA A 257 -6.94 -12.36 -4.38
N ASP A 258 -8.18 -11.99 -4.04
CA ASP A 258 -9.35 -12.88 -4.17
C ASP A 258 -9.61 -13.26 -5.64
N ILE A 259 -9.50 -12.28 -6.56
CA ILE A 259 -9.69 -12.49 -8.01
C ILE A 259 -8.58 -13.37 -8.59
N VAL A 260 -7.32 -13.07 -8.23
CA VAL A 260 -6.15 -13.84 -8.67
C VAL A 260 -6.26 -15.30 -8.18
N ALA A 261 -6.63 -15.49 -6.92
CA ALA A 261 -6.82 -16.83 -6.36
C ALA A 261 -8.01 -17.59 -7.01
N ALA A 262 -9.09 -16.88 -7.40
CA ALA A 262 -10.20 -17.48 -8.13
C ALA A 262 -9.79 -17.97 -9.54
N LEU A 263 -8.96 -17.20 -10.26
CA LEU A 263 -8.35 -17.68 -11.53
C LEU A 263 -7.53 -18.95 -11.31
N THR A 264 -6.67 -18.97 -10.29
CA THR A 264 -5.86 -20.15 -9.97
C THR A 264 -6.74 -21.35 -9.61
N LEU A 265 -7.85 -21.14 -8.92
CA LEU A 265 -8.79 -22.20 -8.57
C LEU A 265 -9.44 -22.83 -9.81
N GLU A 266 -9.87 -22.01 -10.77
CA GLU A 266 -10.39 -22.50 -12.06
C GLU A 266 -9.33 -23.32 -12.80
N VAL A 267 -8.12 -22.77 -12.94
CA VAL A 267 -7.01 -23.45 -13.63
C VAL A 267 -6.68 -24.80 -12.99
N LEU A 268 -6.70 -24.88 -11.67
CA LEU A 268 -6.42 -26.11 -10.93
C LEU A 268 -7.66 -27.01 -10.77
N LYS A 269 -8.79 -26.65 -11.41
CA LYS A 269 -10.02 -27.43 -11.39
C LYS A 269 -10.48 -27.69 -9.96
N GLY A 270 -10.52 -26.63 -9.15
CA GLY A 270 -10.91 -26.67 -7.74
C GLY A 270 -12.42 -26.56 -7.53
N THR A 271 -12.88 -26.98 -6.36
CA THR A 271 -14.30 -26.96 -5.98
C THR A 271 -14.72 -25.65 -5.32
N THR A 272 -15.88 -25.13 -5.72
CA THR A 272 -16.50 -23.95 -5.13
C THR A 272 -17.20 -24.22 -3.80
N LYS A 273 -17.39 -25.50 -3.42
CA LYS A 273 -18.08 -25.88 -2.17
C LYS A 273 -17.42 -25.35 -0.91
N ALA A 274 -16.11 -25.11 -0.95
CA ALA A 274 -15.36 -24.52 0.13
C ALA A 274 -15.87 -23.12 0.53
N PHE A 275 -16.57 -22.44 -0.37
CA PHE A 275 -17.01 -21.06 -0.23
C PHE A 275 -18.50 -20.95 0.13
N ASP A 276 -19.17 -22.07 0.43
CA ASP A 276 -20.59 -22.12 0.75
C ASP A 276 -20.92 -21.21 1.95
N THR A 277 -22.02 -20.46 1.82
CA THR A 277 -22.48 -19.47 2.80
C THR A 277 -22.70 -20.10 4.17
N ASP A 278 -23.20 -21.34 4.25
CA ASP A 278 -23.47 -22.01 5.51
C ASP A 278 -22.18 -22.30 6.29
N ILE A 279 -21.08 -22.66 5.59
CA ILE A 279 -19.77 -22.89 6.22
C ILE A 279 -19.28 -21.60 6.89
N HIS A 280 -19.40 -20.47 6.20
CA HIS A 280 -18.88 -19.20 6.69
C HIS A 280 -19.80 -18.53 7.71
N ALA A 281 -21.11 -18.82 7.67
CA ALA A 281 -22.07 -18.41 8.71
C ALA A 281 -21.77 -19.08 10.06
N LEU A 282 -21.30 -20.33 10.06
CA LEU A 282 -20.90 -21.05 11.28
C LEU A 282 -19.63 -20.50 11.94
N ARG A 283 -18.79 -19.77 11.20
CA ARG A 283 -17.62 -19.06 11.72
C ARG A 283 -17.58 -17.62 11.19
N PRO A 284 -18.41 -16.71 11.74
CA PRO A 284 -18.80 -15.45 11.10
C PRO A 284 -17.78 -14.32 11.30
N HIS A 285 -16.50 -14.57 11.02
CA HIS A 285 -15.52 -13.49 10.90
C HIS A 285 -15.85 -12.65 9.66
N ARG A 286 -15.92 -11.32 9.81
CA ARG A 286 -16.39 -10.42 8.76
C ARG A 286 -15.57 -10.56 7.48
N GLY A 287 -14.24 -10.50 7.60
CA GLY A 287 -13.35 -10.66 6.45
C GLY A 287 -13.49 -12.02 5.77
N GLN A 288 -13.66 -13.10 6.55
CA GLN A 288 -13.84 -14.45 6.02
C GLN A 288 -15.12 -14.56 5.19
N THR A 289 -16.24 -14.05 5.70
CA THR A 289 -17.53 -14.05 5.00
C THR A 289 -17.47 -13.24 3.71
N GLU A 290 -16.82 -12.07 3.74
CA GLU A 290 -16.68 -11.21 2.57
C GLU A 290 -15.79 -11.83 1.48
N VAL A 291 -14.69 -12.48 1.85
CA VAL A 291 -13.85 -13.19 0.87
C VAL A 291 -14.63 -14.34 0.24
N ALA A 292 -15.29 -15.18 1.05
CA ALA A 292 -16.11 -16.27 0.52
C ALA A 292 -17.19 -15.77 -0.44
N PHE A 293 -17.84 -14.65 -0.11
CA PHE A 293 -18.81 -13.99 -0.98
C PHE A 293 -18.20 -13.62 -2.34
N ARG A 294 -17.00 -13.04 -2.38
CA ARG A 294 -16.31 -12.69 -3.64
C ARG A 294 -15.94 -13.93 -4.46
N PHE A 295 -15.49 -15.00 -3.81
CA PHE A 295 -15.23 -16.26 -4.50
C PHE A 295 -16.51 -16.80 -5.15
N ARG A 296 -17.63 -16.82 -4.43
CA ARG A 296 -18.91 -17.25 -4.99
C ARG A 296 -19.35 -16.38 -6.17
N SER A 297 -19.26 -15.05 -6.06
CA SER A 297 -19.68 -14.16 -7.14
C SER A 297 -18.82 -14.25 -8.41
N LEU A 298 -17.56 -14.68 -8.29
CA LEU A 298 -16.66 -14.87 -9.41
C LEU A 298 -16.74 -16.28 -10.02
N LEU A 299 -17.07 -17.28 -9.21
CA LEU A 299 -17.01 -18.71 -9.57
C LEU A 299 -18.38 -19.37 -9.73
N ASP A 300 -19.47 -18.60 -9.69
CA ASP A 300 -20.82 -19.12 -9.91
C ASP A 300 -20.98 -19.62 -11.35
N SER A 301 -20.84 -20.95 -11.51
CA SER A 301 -20.94 -21.62 -12.80
C SER A 301 -22.37 -21.75 -13.33
N ASP A 302 -23.40 -21.59 -12.49
CA ASP A 302 -24.79 -21.68 -12.98
C ASP A 302 -25.20 -20.38 -13.67
N HIS A 303 -24.74 -19.23 -13.14
CA HIS A 303 -25.01 -17.91 -13.72
C HIS A 303 -23.94 -17.47 -14.73
N HIS A 304 -22.69 -17.90 -14.54
CA HIS A 304 -21.58 -17.68 -15.46
C HIS A 304 -20.95 -19.02 -15.84
N PRO A 305 -21.49 -19.75 -16.84
CA PRO A 305 -21.00 -21.07 -17.23
C PRO A 305 -19.48 -21.13 -17.39
N SER A 306 -18.86 -22.08 -16.68
CA SER A 306 -17.43 -22.41 -16.79
C SER A 306 -17.30 -23.82 -17.34
N GLU A 307 -16.74 -23.93 -18.54
CA GLU A 307 -16.45 -25.20 -19.19
C GLU A 307 -15.28 -25.92 -18.49
N ILE A 308 -14.37 -25.15 -17.89
CA ILE A 308 -13.30 -25.66 -17.04
C ILE A 308 -13.91 -26.32 -15.79
N ALA A 309 -14.85 -25.65 -15.12
CA ALA A 309 -15.54 -26.20 -13.97
C ALA A 309 -16.31 -27.49 -14.31
N GLU A 310 -17.03 -27.48 -15.43
CA GLU A 310 -17.80 -28.65 -15.87
C GLU A 310 -16.89 -29.82 -16.26
N SER A 311 -15.71 -29.56 -16.85
CA SER A 311 -14.77 -30.60 -17.30
C SER A 311 -14.29 -31.54 -16.18
N HIS A 312 -14.35 -31.09 -14.93
CA HIS A 312 -13.88 -31.84 -13.77
C HIS A 312 -14.97 -32.12 -12.73
N ARG A 313 -16.23 -31.82 -13.06
CA ARG A 313 -17.38 -32.01 -12.16
C ARG A 313 -17.42 -33.42 -11.58
N PHE A 314 -17.08 -34.43 -12.39
CA PHE A 314 -17.10 -35.85 -12.04
C PHE A 314 -15.72 -36.44 -11.70
N CYS A 315 -14.78 -35.63 -11.20
CA CYS A 315 -13.48 -36.15 -10.78
C CYS A 315 -13.51 -36.79 -9.39
N ASP A 316 -12.52 -37.65 -9.09
CA ASP A 316 -12.42 -38.38 -7.82
C ASP A 316 -11.91 -37.52 -6.65
N ARG A 317 -11.65 -36.22 -6.87
CA ARG A 317 -11.15 -35.31 -5.83
C ARG A 317 -12.28 -34.96 -4.86
N VAL A 318 -12.09 -35.33 -3.60
CA VAL A 318 -13.06 -35.06 -2.52
C VAL A 318 -12.88 -33.67 -1.91
N GLN A 319 -11.64 -33.19 -1.81
CA GLN A 319 -11.31 -31.88 -1.26
C GLN A 319 -10.09 -31.29 -1.95
N ASP A 320 -10.07 -29.96 -2.06
CA ASP A 320 -8.87 -29.24 -2.48
C ASP A 320 -7.87 -29.06 -1.34
N ALA A 321 -6.64 -28.80 -1.75
CA ALA A 321 -5.57 -28.35 -0.86
C ALA A 321 -5.90 -27.02 -0.19
N TYR A 322 -5.26 -26.79 0.96
CA TYR A 322 -5.56 -25.63 1.81
C TYR A 322 -5.28 -24.30 1.12
N THR A 323 -4.30 -24.25 0.21
CA THR A 323 -3.94 -23.05 -0.54
C THR A 323 -5.05 -22.54 -1.46
N LEU A 324 -6.02 -23.41 -1.79
CA LEU A 324 -7.23 -23.09 -2.55
C LEU A 324 -8.45 -22.99 -1.62
N ARG A 325 -8.62 -23.99 -0.77
CA ARG A 325 -9.80 -24.14 0.10
C ARG A 325 -9.84 -23.15 1.25
N CYS A 326 -8.68 -22.76 1.79
CA CYS A 326 -8.58 -21.90 2.96
C CYS A 326 -8.41 -20.41 2.63
N CYS A 327 -8.59 -20.00 1.37
CA CYS A 327 -8.54 -18.59 0.95
C CYS A 327 -9.44 -17.69 1.80
N PRO A 328 -10.72 -18.02 2.09
CA PRO A 328 -11.55 -17.18 2.95
C PRO A 328 -10.97 -16.95 4.33
N GLN A 329 -10.39 -17.98 4.96
CA GLN A 329 -9.86 -17.88 6.31
C GLN A 329 -8.58 -17.03 6.33
N VAL A 330 -7.69 -17.26 5.36
CA VAL A 330 -6.39 -16.56 5.29
C VAL A 330 -6.56 -15.12 4.80
N HIS A 331 -7.20 -14.90 3.65
CA HIS A 331 -7.45 -13.54 3.15
C HIS A 331 -8.43 -12.78 4.06
N GLY A 332 -9.34 -13.49 4.74
CA GLY A 332 -10.32 -12.88 5.64
C GLY A 332 -9.67 -12.18 6.84
N VAL A 333 -8.72 -12.84 7.52
CA VAL A 333 -8.00 -12.19 8.64
C VAL A 333 -7.12 -11.03 8.15
N VAL A 334 -6.64 -11.07 6.90
CA VAL A 334 -5.96 -9.91 6.29
C VAL A 334 -6.92 -8.73 6.15
N ASN A 335 -8.13 -8.95 5.62
CA ASN A 335 -9.14 -7.90 5.50
C ASN A 335 -9.54 -7.29 6.86
N ASP A 336 -9.69 -8.13 7.89
CA ASP A 336 -9.99 -7.67 9.25
C ASP A 336 -8.81 -6.89 9.86
N THR A 337 -7.56 -7.32 9.60
CA THR A 337 -6.35 -6.61 10.03
C THR A 337 -6.24 -5.24 9.39
N ILE A 338 -6.45 -5.15 8.06
CA ILE A 338 -6.43 -3.87 7.34
C ILE A 338 -7.49 -2.92 7.90
N ALA A 339 -8.71 -3.40 8.17
CA ALA A 339 -9.77 -2.59 8.74
C ALA A 339 -9.43 -2.07 10.14
N PHE A 340 -8.84 -2.91 10.99
CA PHE A 340 -8.37 -2.52 12.32
C PHE A 340 -7.30 -1.43 12.25
N VAL A 341 -6.27 -1.63 11.41
CA VAL A 341 -5.17 -0.68 11.24
C VAL A 341 -5.66 0.63 10.63
N LYS A 342 -6.56 0.57 9.65
CA LYS A 342 -7.19 1.77 9.05
C LYS A 342 -7.89 2.62 10.12
N GLY A 343 -8.54 1.99 11.10
CA GLY A 343 -9.14 2.70 12.23
C GLY A 343 -8.10 3.51 13.03
N ILE A 344 -7.02 2.86 13.47
CA ILE A 344 -5.93 3.51 14.23
C ILE A 344 -5.29 4.65 13.43
N ILE A 345 -4.93 4.39 12.17
CA ILE A 345 -4.30 5.39 11.31
C ILE A 345 -5.24 6.57 11.04
N THR A 346 -6.55 6.33 10.88
CA THR A 346 -7.53 7.42 10.68
C THR A 346 -7.66 8.30 11.92
N THR A 347 -7.59 7.72 13.12
CA THR A 347 -7.54 8.50 14.38
C THR A 347 -6.27 9.33 14.47
N GLU A 348 -5.11 8.72 14.21
CA GLU A 348 -3.80 9.38 14.27
C GLU A 348 -3.70 10.53 13.25
N LEU A 349 -4.20 10.32 12.02
CA LEU A 349 -4.26 11.29 10.92
C LEU A 349 -4.97 12.60 11.30
N ASN A 350 -5.95 12.51 12.19
CA ASN A 350 -6.77 13.63 12.65
C ASN A 350 -6.49 14.00 14.12
N SER A 351 -5.37 13.54 14.68
CA SER A 351 -4.96 13.84 16.06
C SER A 351 -4.06 15.06 16.15
N ALA A 352 -4.08 15.70 17.32
CA ALA A 352 -3.19 16.82 17.62
C ALA A 352 -1.85 16.28 18.15
N THR A 353 -0.92 15.97 17.23
CA THR A 353 0.42 15.46 17.57
C THR A 353 1.44 16.59 17.51
N ASP A 354 1.72 17.17 18.69
CA ASP A 354 2.68 18.26 18.93
C ASP A 354 3.01 18.31 20.44
N ASN A 355 3.98 19.13 20.84
CA ASN A 355 4.24 19.50 22.23
C ASN A 355 5.10 20.79 22.32
N PRO A 356 4.82 21.70 23.27
CA PRO A 356 3.67 21.67 24.18
C PRO A 356 2.37 21.94 23.43
N MET A 357 1.29 21.41 23.98
CA MET A 357 -0.07 21.62 23.49
C MET A 357 -0.60 22.96 23.95
N VAL A 358 -1.32 23.66 23.09
CA VAL A 358 -1.87 25.00 23.37
C VAL A 358 -3.37 24.92 23.54
N PHE A 359 -3.86 25.19 24.75
CA PHE A 359 -5.28 25.14 25.09
C PHE A 359 -5.83 26.57 25.16
N ALA A 360 -6.24 27.10 24.00
CA ALA A 360 -6.69 28.49 23.89
C ALA A 360 -7.87 28.84 24.80
N SER A 361 -8.78 27.90 25.06
CA SER A 361 -9.90 28.11 25.99
C SER A 361 -9.48 28.27 27.45
N GLN A 362 -8.30 27.76 27.82
CA GLN A 362 -7.72 27.85 29.16
C GLN A 362 -6.63 28.93 29.25
N GLY A 363 -6.17 29.46 28.10
CA GLY A 363 -5.09 30.43 28.06
C GLY A 363 -3.72 29.85 28.45
N GLU A 364 -3.55 28.54 28.37
CA GLU A 364 -2.35 27.85 28.87
C GLU A 364 -1.72 26.90 27.84
N THR A 365 -0.49 26.48 28.15
CA THR A 365 0.22 25.44 27.42
C THR A 365 0.55 24.28 28.34
N ILE A 366 0.28 23.06 27.89
CA ILE A 366 0.49 21.84 28.68
C ILE A 366 1.50 20.96 27.94
N SER A 367 2.53 20.51 28.66
CA SER A 367 3.48 19.54 28.12
C SER A 367 2.95 18.12 28.29
N GLY A 368 2.96 17.33 27.22
CA GLY A 368 2.46 15.96 27.17
C GLY A 368 3.27 15.08 26.20
N GLY A 369 2.73 13.91 25.86
CA GLY A 369 3.40 12.89 25.03
C GLY A 369 2.73 12.59 23.69
N ASN A 370 1.85 13.46 23.18
CA ASN A 370 1.07 13.21 21.96
C ASN A 370 1.91 13.06 20.68
N PHE A 371 3.21 13.34 20.74
CA PHE A 371 4.16 13.13 19.65
C PHE A 371 4.71 11.69 19.58
N HIS A 372 4.40 10.84 20.55
CA HIS A 372 4.93 9.47 20.61
C HIS A 372 4.15 8.55 19.67
N GLY A 373 4.83 7.99 18.68
CA GLY A 373 4.23 7.22 17.58
C GLY A 373 3.89 5.77 17.90
N GLU A 374 3.59 5.42 19.16
CA GLU A 374 3.41 4.02 19.57
C GLU A 374 2.21 3.36 18.86
N TYR A 375 1.08 4.06 18.84
CA TYR A 375 -0.15 3.59 18.20
C TYR A 375 0.06 3.25 16.71
N PRO A 376 0.53 4.18 15.86
CA PRO A 376 0.77 3.86 14.46
C PRO A 376 1.91 2.83 14.28
N ALA A 377 2.95 2.83 15.11
CA ALA A 377 4.04 1.85 15.02
C ALA A 377 3.55 0.40 15.18
N LYS A 378 2.81 0.11 16.25
CA LYS A 378 2.25 -1.23 16.49
C LYS A 378 1.25 -1.64 15.43
N ALA A 379 0.41 -0.70 14.99
CA ALA A 379 -0.58 -0.96 13.95
C ALA A 379 0.09 -1.34 12.62
N LEU A 380 1.19 -0.67 12.25
CA LEU A 380 1.90 -0.93 10.99
C LEU A 380 2.73 -2.23 11.04
N ASP A 381 3.26 -2.60 12.20
CA ASP A 381 3.83 -3.94 12.39
C ASP A 381 2.78 -5.04 12.22
N TYR A 382 1.60 -4.84 12.80
CA TYR A 382 0.51 -5.80 12.66
C TYR A 382 -0.01 -5.85 11.21
N LEU A 383 -0.06 -4.72 10.50
CA LEU A 383 -0.38 -4.67 9.08
C LEU A 383 0.61 -5.51 8.25
N ALA A 384 1.92 -5.37 8.51
CA ALA A 384 2.95 -6.13 7.82
C ALA A 384 2.78 -7.64 8.04
N ILE A 385 2.51 -8.06 9.29
CA ILE A 385 2.24 -9.47 9.64
C ILE A 385 1.00 -9.98 8.91
N GLY A 386 -0.11 -9.24 8.95
CA GLY A 386 -1.36 -9.66 8.33
C GLY A 386 -1.27 -9.75 6.80
N VAL A 387 -0.76 -8.70 6.14
CA VAL A 387 -0.74 -8.62 4.67
C VAL A 387 0.26 -9.60 4.04
N HIS A 388 1.34 -9.95 4.75
CA HIS A 388 2.29 -10.98 4.31
C HIS A 388 1.63 -12.30 3.92
N GLU A 389 0.58 -12.70 4.63
CA GLU A 389 -0.11 -13.98 4.42
C GLU A 389 -0.67 -14.11 2.99
N LEU A 390 -1.04 -13.00 2.33
CA LEU A 390 -1.47 -13.02 0.94
C LEU A 390 -0.37 -13.51 0.01
N ALA A 391 0.86 -13.05 0.21
CA ALA A 391 2.02 -13.51 -0.57
C ALA A 391 2.38 -14.95 -0.22
N ALA A 392 2.35 -15.31 1.06
CA ALA A 392 2.70 -16.66 1.53
C ALA A 392 1.77 -17.72 0.92
N ILE A 393 0.45 -17.49 0.93
CA ILE A 393 -0.50 -18.43 0.33
C ILE A 393 -0.49 -18.38 -1.21
N SER A 394 -0.28 -17.21 -1.80
CA SER A 394 -0.16 -17.02 -3.25
C SER A 394 1.03 -17.77 -3.83
N GLU A 395 2.19 -17.69 -3.20
CA GLU A 395 3.38 -18.40 -3.65
C GLU A 395 3.20 -19.92 -3.62
N ARG A 396 2.47 -20.46 -2.63
CA ARG A 396 2.10 -21.88 -2.63
C ARG A 396 1.13 -22.25 -3.76
N ARG A 397 0.30 -21.31 -4.24
CA ARG A 397 -0.54 -21.52 -5.44
C ARG A 397 0.30 -21.44 -6.73
N ILE A 398 1.30 -20.57 -6.80
CA ILE A 398 2.28 -20.54 -7.91
C ILE A 398 3.02 -21.87 -8.01
N GLU A 399 3.48 -22.41 -6.88
CA GLU A 399 4.10 -23.74 -6.86
C GLU A 399 3.17 -24.77 -7.49
N ARG A 400 1.90 -24.79 -7.05
CA ARG A 400 0.94 -25.79 -7.52
C ARG A 400 0.75 -25.73 -9.02
N LEU A 401 0.61 -24.52 -9.55
CA LEU A 401 0.50 -24.29 -10.99
C LEU A 401 1.74 -24.82 -11.74
N CYS A 402 2.94 -24.54 -11.22
CA CYS A 402 4.20 -24.92 -11.86
C CYS A 402 4.54 -26.41 -11.71
N ASN A 403 4.01 -27.09 -10.70
CA ASN A 403 4.35 -28.47 -10.40
C ASN A 403 3.39 -29.45 -11.09
N PRO A 404 3.86 -30.25 -12.07
CA PRO A 404 3.00 -31.15 -12.83
C PRO A 404 2.37 -32.25 -11.97
N SER A 405 2.97 -32.59 -10.81
CA SER A 405 2.40 -33.53 -9.86
C SER A 405 1.22 -32.96 -9.07
N LEU A 406 0.97 -31.65 -9.16
CA LEU A 406 -0.06 -30.95 -8.40
C LEU A 406 -1.08 -30.21 -9.27
N SER A 407 -0.77 -29.88 -10.53
CA SER A 407 -1.66 -29.13 -11.43
C SER A 407 -2.31 -29.92 -12.56
N GLU A 408 -1.80 -31.10 -12.92
CA GLU A 408 -2.12 -31.77 -14.20
C GLU A 408 -1.72 -30.93 -15.45
N LEU A 409 -0.91 -29.88 -15.27
CA LEU A 409 -0.38 -29.02 -16.34
C LEU A 409 1.08 -29.38 -16.65
N PRO A 410 1.62 -28.94 -17.80
CA PRO A 410 3.05 -29.06 -18.08
C PRO A 410 3.91 -28.40 -17.00
N ALA A 411 5.07 -29.01 -16.70
CA ALA A 411 6.00 -28.46 -15.73
C ALA A 411 6.37 -27.01 -16.06
N PHE A 412 6.28 -26.14 -15.05
CA PHE A 412 6.57 -24.71 -15.15
C PHE A 412 5.75 -23.98 -16.23
N LEU A 413 4.58 -24.50 -16.59
CA LEU A 413 3.62 -23.87 -17.49
C LEU A 413 4.20 -23.53 -18.87
N VAL A 414 5.03 -24.43 -19.43
CA VAL A 414 5.62 -24.26 -20.75
C VAL A 414 5.59 -25.56 -21.56
N ALA A 415 5.44 -25.42 -22.87
CA ALA A 415 5.63 -26.52 -23.80
C ALA A 415 7.13 -26.79 -24.04
N GLU A 416 7.49 -27.99 -24.48
CA GLU A 416 8.90 -28.37 -24.76
C GLU A 416 9.83 -28.09 -23.56
N GLY A 417 9.37 -28.50 -22.36
CA GLY A 417 10.14 -28.38 -21.12
C GLY A 417 11.51 -29.06 -21.24
N GLY A 418 12.55 -28.41 -20.71
CA GLY A 418 13.95 -28.82 -20.82
C GLY A 418 14.72 -27.99 -21.85
N LEU A 419 14.09 -27.63 -22.97
CA LEU A 419 14.56 -26.53 -23.83
C LEU A 419 14.09 -25.18 -23.29
N ASN A 420 12.83 -25.11 -22.87
CA ASN A 420 12.25 -23.97 -22.18
C ASN A 420 12.13 -24.25 -20.66
N SER A 421 12.30 -23.21 -19.87
CA SER A 421 12.20 -23.21 -18.40
C SER A 421 10.88 -22.61 -17.90
N GLY A 422 10.16 -21.86 -18.73
CA GLY A 422 8.84 -21.34 -18.38
C GLY A 422 8.87 -20.46 -17.14
N PHE A 423 7.95 -20.74 -16.21
CA PHE A 423 7.77 -19.99 -14.96
C PHE A 423 8.71 -20.39 -13.82
N MET A 424 9.71 -21.25 -14.07
CA MET A 424 10.63 -21.76 -13.04
C MET A 424 11.27 -20.64 -12.22
N ILE A 425 11.87 -19.64 -12.88
CA ILE A 425 12.57 -18.54 -12.19
C ILE A 425 11.60 -17.44 -11.70
N ALA A 426 10.42 -17.31 -12.31
CA ALA A 426 9.34 -16.50 -11.76
C ALA A 426 8.93 -17.02 -10.37
N HIS A 427 8.77 -18.33 -10.26
CA HIS A 427 8.45 -18.97 -8.98
C HIS A 427 9.58 -18.79 -7.95
N CYS A 428 10.85 -18.95 -8.35
CA CYS A 428 11.98 -18.63 -7.47
C CYS A 428 11.95 -17.18 -6.97
N THR A 429 11.59 -16.23 -7.83
CA THR A 429 11.44 -14.82 -7.46
C THR A 429 10.35 -14.63 -6.41
N ALA A 430 9.16 -15.22 -6.63
CA ALA A 430 8.08 -15.17 -5.65
C ALA A 430 8.49 -15.78 -4.29
N ALA A 431 9.18 -16.92 -4.31
CA ALA A 431 9.67 -17.59 -3.10
C ALA A 431 10.70 -16.73 -2.34
N ALA A 432 11.61 -16.04 -3.04
CA ALA A 432 12.58 -15.13 -2.43
C ALA A 432 11.87 -13.96 -1.72
N LEU A 433 10.91 -13.30 -2.38
CA LEU A 433 10.16 -12.18 -1.81
C LEU A 433 9.36 -12.59 -0.57
N VAL A 434 8.71 -13.76 -0.60
CA VAL A 434 8.01 -14.33 0.56
C VAL A 434 9.00 -14.62 1.69
N SER A 435 10.20 -15.12 1.38
CA SER A 435 11.23 -15.37 2.40
C SER A 435 11.74 -14.08 3.05
N GLU A 436 12.00 -13.03 2.26
CA GLU A 436 12.40 -11.71 2.78
C GLU A 436 11.34 -11.12 3.72
N ASN A 437 10.06 -11.27 3.36
CA ASN A 437 8.96 -10.78 4.18
C ASN A 437 8.97 -11.37 5.60
N LYS A 438 9.42 -12.61 5.79
CA LYS A 438 9.50 -13.22 7.13
C LYS A 438 10.39 -12.43 8.08
N ALA A 439 11.51 -11.91 7.58
CA ALA A 439 12.40 -11.04 8.36
C ALA A 439 11.77 -9.65 8.56
N LEU A 440 11.11 -9.09 7.54
CA LEU A 440 10.44 -7.79 7.61
C LEU A 440 9.21 -7.79 8.55
N CYS A 441 8.58 -8.95 8.76
CA CYS A 441 7.49 -9.12 9.72
C CYS A 441 7.94 -9.13 11.18
N HIS A 442 9.25 -9.18 11.47
CA HIS A 442 9.73 -8.97 12.83
C HIS A 442 9.32 -7.56 13.30
N PRO A 443 8.57 -7.41 14.42
CA PRO A 443 8.08 -6.11 14.86
C PRO A 443 9.24 -5.19 15.23
N SER A 444 9.23 -3.95 14.72
CA SER A 444 10.18 -2.92 15.18
C SER A 444 9.67 -2.17 16.40
N SER A 445 8.35 -2.14 16.61
CA SER A 445 7.67 -1.47 17.73
C SER A 445 7.79 -2.20 19.08
N VAL A 446 8.57 -3.28 19.14
CA VAL A 446 8.95 -3.95 20.39
C VAL A 446 10.39 -3.62 20.80
N ASP A 447 11.08 -2.79 20.02
CA ASP A 447 12.42 -2.28 20.30
C ASP A 447 12.36 -0.79 20.71
N SER A 448 13.28 -0.39 21.57
CA SER A 448 13.45 0.99 22.01
C SER A 448 14.89 1.20 22.49
N LEU A 449 15.51 2.28 22.02
CA LEU A 449 16.85 2.70 22.41
C LEU A 449 16.79 4.12 22.97
N SER A 450 17.37 4.33 24.14
CA SER A 450 17.41 5.64 24.78
C SER A 450 18.26 6.64 23.98
N THR A 451 17.68 7.79 23.66
CA THR A 451 18.31 8.89 22.91
C THR A 451 18.35 10.18 23.73
N SER A 452 18.99 11.22 23.16
CA SER A 452 18.99 12.58 23.74
C SER A 452 19.45 12.62 25.21
N ALA A 453 20.54 11.91 25.50
CA ALA A 453 21.13 11.76 26.84
C ALA A 453 20.11 11.31 27.91
N ALA A 454 19.34 10.26 27.57
CA ALA A 454 18.29 9.65 28.38
C ALA A 454 17.10 10.58 28.70
N THR A 455 16.90 11.62 27.89
CA THR A 455 15.65 12.41 27.94
C THR A 455 14.55 11.72 27.16
N GLU A 456 14.91 11.05 26.07
CA GLU A 456 14.03 10.21 25.26
C GLU A 456 14.38 8.76 25.58
N ASP A 457 13.88 8.29 26.72
CA ASP A 457 14.24 6.98 27.29
C ASP A 457 13.38 5.82 26.76
N HIS A 458 12.24 6.13 26.14
CA HIS A 458 11.37 5.18 25.44
C HIS A 458 10.92 5.74 24.09
N VAL A 459 11.02 4.93 23.03
CA VAL A 459 10.72 5.31 21.64
C VAL A 459 9.92 4.23 20.92
N SER A 460 9.19 4.57 19.85
CA SER A 460 8.29 3.62 19.16
C SER A 460 8.92 2.88 17.97
N MET A 461 10.04 3.39 17.44
CA MET A 461 10.64 2.94 16.17
C MET A 461 9.66 2.93 14.98
N GLY A 462 8.59 3.74 15.03
CA GLY A 462 7.49 3.68 14.07
C GLY A 462 7.89 4.01 12.62
N GLY A 463 8.93 4.82 12.42
CA GLY A 463 9.40 5.12 11.06
C GLY A 463 10.01 3.91 10.35
N TRP A 464 10.54 2.93 11.09
CA TRP A 464 10.94 1.65 10.52
C TRP A 464 9.73 0.74 10.28
N ALA A 465 8.78 0.71 11.23
CA ALA A 465 7.53 -0.04 11.09
C ALA A 465 6.77 0.34 9.80
N ALA A 466 6.64 1.63 9.51
CA ALA A 466 5.97 2.13 8.32
C ALA A 466 6.68 1.72 7.01
N ARG A 467 8.01 1.88 6.96
CA ARG A 467 8.79 1.56 5.75
C ARG A 467 8.82 0.06 5.46
N LYS A 468 8.92 -0.79 6.48
CA LYS A 468 8.88 -2.26 6.28
C LYS A 468 7.49 -2.76 5.94
N ALA A 469 6.42 -2.17 6.48
CA ALA A 469 5.05 -2.49 6.06
C ALA A 469 4.84 -2.22 4.56
N LEU A 470 5.28 -1.06 4.06
CA LEU A 470 5.24 -0.73 2.63
C LEU A 470 6.05 -1.72 1.79
N ARG A 471 7.24 -2.11 2.24
CA ARG A 471 8.06 -3.11 1.54
C ARG A 471 7.38 -4.48 1.46
N VAL A 472 6.73 -4.93 2.54
CA VAL A 472 5.97 -6.19 2.53
C VAL A 472 4.82 -6.12 1.53
N ILE A 473 4.10 -4.99 1.49
CA ILE A 473 3.01 -4.77 0.52
C ILE A 473 3.53 -4.78 -0.92
N GLU A 474 4.67 -4.13 -1.19
CA GLU A 474 5.35 -4.18 -2.51
C GLU A 474 5.65 -5.62 -2.95
N HIS A 475 6.20 -6.42 -2.03
CA HIS A 475 6.47 -7.84 -2.30
C HIS A 475 5.19 -8.65 -2.55
N VAL A 476 4.11 -8.36 -1.81
CA VAL A 476 2.80 -9.01 -2.00
C VAL A 476 2.21 -8.71 -3.38
N GLU A 477 2.28 -7.46 -3.82
CA GLU A 477 1.82 -7.05 -5.15
C GLU A 477 2.60 -7.78 -6.26
N GLN A 478 3.93 -7.92 -6.11
CA GLN A 478 4.77 -8.62 -7.09
C GLN A 478 4.52 -10.13 -7.13
N VAL A 479 4.34 -10.77 -5.96
CA VAL A 479 4.00 -12.20 -5.88
C VAL A 479 2.64 -12.46 -6.53
N LEU A 480 1.64 -11.62 -6.27
CA LEU A 480 0.33 -11.73 -6.91
C LEU A 480 0.37 -11.45 -8.42
N ALA A 481 1.26 -10.58 -8.89
CA ALA A 481 1.47 -10.38 -10.33
C ALA A 481 2.00 -11.65 -11.01
N ILE A 482 2.93 -12.36 -10.36
CA ILE A 482 3.45 -13.64 -10.86
C ILE A 482 2.35 -14.71 -10.84
N GLU A 483 1.55 -14.78 -9.76
CA GLU A 483 0.39 -15.71 -9.72
C GLU A 483 -0.61 -15.41 -10.82
N LEU A 484 -0.97 -14.14 -11.04
CA LEU A 484 -1.89 -13.72 -12.11
C LEU A 484 -1.40 -14.18 -13.48
N LEU A 485 -0.11 -13.98 -13.79
CA LEU A 485 0.48 -14.44 -15.04
C LEU A 485 0.47 -15.96 -15.16
N ALA A 486 0.83 -16.67 -14.09
CA ALA A 486 0.86 -18.12 -14.05
C ALA A 486 -0.55 -18.71 -14.24
N ALA A 487 -1.57 -18.14 -13.59
CA ALA A 487 -2.96 -18.57 -13.75
C ALA A 487 -3.45 -18.32 -15.18
N CYS A 488 -3.25 -17.12 -15.74
CA CYS A 488 -3.60 -16.85 -17.13
C CYS A 488 -2.87 -17.77 -18.12
N GLN A 489 -1.60 -18.10 -17.85
CA GLN A 489 -0.86 -19.07 -18.65
C GLN A 489 -1.44 -20.49 -18.51
N GLY A 490 -1.86 -20.90 -17.31
CA GLY A 490 -2.53 -22.18 -17.09
C GLY A 490 -3.81 -22.31 -17.91
N ILE A 491 -4.59 -21.23 -18.05
CA ILE A 491 -5.78 -21.21 -18.93
C ILE A 491 -5.42 -21.53 -20.39
N GLU A 492 -4.23 -21.13 -20.89
CA GLU A 492 -3.81 -21.46 -22.27
C GLU A 492 -3.76 -22.97 -22.51
N PHE A 493 -3.29 -23.74 -21.52
CA PHE A 493 -3.22 -25.20 -21.61
C PHE A 493 -4.57 -25.89 -21.46
N LEU A 494 -5.59 -25.17 -20.98
CA LEU A 494 -6.96 -25.66 -20.87
C LEU A 494 -7.84 -25.27 -22.07
N ARG A 495 -7.35 -24.40 -22.96
CA ARG A 495 -8.09 -24.04 -24.19
C ARG A 495 -8.38 -25.31 -25.03
N PRO A 496 -9.58 -25.40 -25.66
CA PRO A 496 -10.54 -24.32 -25.89
C PRO A 496 -11.52 -24.03 -24.73
N LEU A 497 -11.42 -24.71 -23.58
CA LEU A 497 -12.33 -24.49 -22.46
C LEU A 497 -12.23 -23.05 -21.92
N ARG A 498 -13.38 -22.49 -21.54
CA ARG A 498 -13.50 -21.16 -20.94
C ARG A 498 -13.87 -21.21 -19.45
N THR A 499 -13.33 -20.26 -18.68
CA THR A 499 -13.71 -20.02 -17.28
C THR A 499 -15.00 -19.18 -17.21
N THR A 500 -15.49 -18.87 -16.01
CA THR A 500 -16.61 -17.95 -15.83
C THR A 500 -16.39 -16.60 -16.55
N THR A 501 -17.49 -15.94 -16.94
CA THR A 501 -17.44 -14.63 -17.61
C THR A 501 -16.57 -13.57 -16.89
N PRO A 502 -16.71 -13.31 -15.57
CA PRO A 502 -15.86 -12.33 -14.90
C PRO A 502 -14.37 -12.66 -14.98
N LEU A 503 -14.00 -13.95 -14.89
CA LEU A 503 -12.61 -14.38 -14.91
C LEU A 503 -12.03 -14.39 -16.34
N GLU A 504 -12.83 -14.67 -17.37
CA GLU A 504 -12.43 -14.47 -18.77
C GLU A 504 -12.11 -13.00 -19.05
N LYS A 505 -12.87 -12.05 -18.46
CA LYS A 505 -12.57 -10.61 -18.61
C LYS A 505 -11.23 -10.22 -17.98
N VAL A 506 -10.88 -10.80 -16.84
CA VAL A 506 -9.56 -10.57 -16.23
C VAL A 506 -8.45 -11.20 -17.07
N TYR A 507 -8.67 -12.40 -17.61
CA TYR A 507 -7.75 -13.02 -18.56
C TYR A 507 -7.53 -12.15 -19.81
N ASP A 508 -8.62 -11.64 -20.41
CA ASP A 508 -8.56 -10.75 -21.58
C ASP A 508 -7.77 -9.46 -21.27
N LEU A 509 -7.98 -8.87 -20.08
CA LEU A 509 -7.23 -7.71 -19.61
C LEU A 509 -5.72 -8.01 -19.55
N VAL A 510 -5.32 -9.12 -18.93
CA VAL A 510 -3.91 -9.52 -18.86
C VAL A 510 -3.34 -9.75 -20.26
N ARG A 511 -4.09 -10.43 -21.13
CA ARG A 511 -3.65 -10.73 -22.51
C ARG A 511 -3.55 -9.50 -23.40
N SER A 512 -4.24 -8.41 -23.08
CA SER A 512 -4.10 -7.14 -23.77
C SER A 512 -2.72 -6.48 -23.58
N VAL A 513 -1.98 -6.86 -22.53
CA VAL A 513 -0.66 -6.29 -22.21
C VAL A 513 0.46 -7.34 -22.16
N VAL A 514 0.14 -8.62 -21.93
CA VAL A 514 1.11 -9.73 -21.84
C VAL A 514 0.65 -10.92 -22.68
N ARG A 515 1.40 -11.23 -23.74
CA ARG A 515 1.14 -12.37 -24.63
C ARG A 515 1.32 -13.73 -23.93
N PRO A 516 0.69 -14.82 -24.39
CA PRO A 516 0.93 -16.18 -23.89
C PRO A 516 2.43 -16.56 -23.88
N TRP A 517 2.84 -17.38 -22.91
CA TRP A 517 4.20 -17.88 -22.78
C TRP A 517 4.41 -19.17 -23.60
N ILE A 518 4.61 -19.03 -24.91
CA ILE A 518 4.78 -20.18 -25.82
C ILE A 518 6.20 -20.74 -25.77
N LYS A 519 7.21 -19.86 -25.71
CA LYS A 519 8.64 -20.16 -25.61
C LYS A 519 9.29 -19.14 -24.67
N ASP A 520 10.44 -19.50 -24.12
CA ASP A 520 11.18 -18.62 -23.21
C ASP A 520 11.51 -17.28 -23.87
N ARG A 521 11.29 -16.23 -23.09
CA ARG A 521 11.66 -14.85 -23.41
C ARG A 521 12.08 -14.14 -22.13
N PHE A 522 12.43 -12.87 -22.24
CA PHE A 522 12.68 -12.05 -21.06
C PHE A 522 11.38 -11.81 -20.28
N MET A 523 11.28 -12.37 -19.06
CA MET A 523 10.03 -12.38 -18.26
C MET A 523 9.78 -11.11 -17.46
N ALA A 524 10.82 -10.37 -17.07
CA ALA A 524 10.67 -9.23 -16.16
C ALA A 524 9.70 -8.15 -16.68
N PRO A 525 9.66 -7.80 -17.99
CA PRO A 525 8.68 -6.86 -18.52
C PRO A 525 7.23 -7.35 -18.40
N ASP A 526 7.00 -8.66 -18.49
CA ASP A 526 5.66 -9.23 -18.34
C ASP A 526 5.19 -9.15 -16.88
N ILE A 527 6.09 -9.46 -15.92
CA ILE A 527 5.81 -9.31 -14.47
C ILE A 527 5.50 -7.86 -14.14
N GLU A 528 6.31 -6.93 -14.65
CA GLU A 528 6.11 -5.48 -14.47
C GLU A 528 4.77 -5.00 -15.06
N ALA A 529 4.39 -5.49 -16.25
CA ALA A 529 3.10 -5.16 -16.86
C ALA A 529 1.92 -5.67 -16.02
N ALA A 530 1.98 -6.90 -15.50
CA ALA A 530 0.96 -7.44 -14.61
C ALA A 530 0.92 -6.72 -13.25
N HIS A 531 2.08 -6.37 -12.69
CA HIS A 531 2.17 -5.60 -11.45
C HIS A 531 1.52 -4.23 -11.62
N ARG A 532 1.74 -3.56 -12.77
CA ARG A 532 1.09 -2.28 -13.09
C ARG A 532 -0.44 -2.38 -13.14
N LEU A 533 -0.99 -3.46 -13.71
CA LEU A 533 -2.45 -3.70 -13.69
C LEU A 533 -2.99 -3.76 -12.26
N LEU A 534 -2.25 -4.39 -11.34
CA LEU A 534 -2.62 -4.50 -9.92
C LEU A 534 -2.50 -3.15 -9.19
N LEU A 535 -1.43 -2.39 -9.44
CA LEU A 535 -1.22 -1.05 -8.86
C LEU A 535 -2.30 -0.06 -9.30
N GLU A 536 -2.71 -0.13 -10.57
CA GLU A 536 -3.78 0.67 -11.15
C GLU A 536 -5.18 0.14 -10.80
N GLN A 537 -5.26 -0.98 -10.06
CA GLN A 537 -6.52 -1.65 -9.68
C GLN A 537 -7.40 -2.11 -10.85
N LYS A 538 -6.83 -2.22 -12.06
CA LYS A 538 -7.58 -2.62 -13.26
C LYS A 538 -8.20 -4.01 -13.14
N VAL A 539 -7.53 -4.94 -12.45
CA VAL A 539 -8.09 -6.28 -12.20
C VAL A 539 -9.35 -6.18 -11.34
N TRP A 540 -9.35 -5.33 -10.30
CA TRP A 540 -10.54 -5.07 -9.49
C TRP A 540 -11.64 -4.38 -10.30
N GLU A 541 -11.30 -3.33 -11.07
CA GLU A 541 -12.27 -2.57 -11.86
C GLU A 541 -13.01 -3.43 -12.90
N VAL A 542 -12.33 -4.41 -13.48
CA VAL A 542 -12.94 -5.37 -14.43
C VAL A 542 -13.91 -6.33 -13.74
N ALA A 543 -13.58 -6.78 -12.52
CA ALA A 543 -14.36 -7.80 -11.82
C ALA A 543 -15.51 -7.22 -10.96
N VAL A 544 -15.34 -6.01 -10.40
CA VAL A 544 -16.28 -5.42 -9.44
C VAL A 544 -17.73 -5.30 -9.95
N PRO A 545 -18.02 -5.02 -11.24
CA PRO A 545 -19.41 -4.96 -11.70
C PRO A 545 -20.15 -6.30 -11.53
N TYR A 546 -19.45 -7.43 -11.68
CA TYR A 546 -20.01 -8.77 -11.50
C TYR A 546 -20.23 -9.09 -10.01
N ILE A 547 -19.25 -8.72 -9.17
CA ILE A 547 -19.33 -8.90 -7.71
C ILE A 547 -20.51 -8.09 -7.12
N GLU A 548 -20.67 -6.83 -7.52
CA GLU A 548 -21.76 -5.97 -7.04
C GLU A 548 -23.12 -6.40 -7.57
N LYS A 549 -23.19 -6.82 -8.84
CA LYS A 549 -24.41 -7.40 -9.40
C LYS A 549 -24.89 -8.60 -8.59
N TYR A 550 -23.97 -9.51 -8.25
CA TYR A 550 -24.26 -10.67 -7.39
C TYR A 550 -24.77 -10.25 -6.01
N ARG A 551 -24.22 -9.16 -5.44
CA ARG A 551 -24.65 -8.59 -4.15
C ARG A 551 -26.07 -8.04 -4.22
N THR A 552 -26.41 -7.30 -5.27
CA THR A 552 -27.69 -6.58 -5.37
C THR A 552 -28.85 -7.46 -5.81
N GLU A 553 -28.60 -8.42 -6.70
CA GLU A 553 -29.66 -9.24 -7.31
C GLU A 553 -30.08 -10.43 -6.45
N HIS A 554 -29.47 -10.63 -5.27
CA HIS A 554 -29.74 -11.76 -4.36
C HIS A 554 -29.75 -13.10 -5.10
N ILE A 555 -28.78 -13.26 -5.99
CA ILE A 555 -28.65 -14.44 -6.84
C ILE A 555 -28.65 -15.69 -5.94
N PRO A 556 -29.57 -16.65 -6.16
CA PRO A 556 -29.62 -17.88 -5.38
C PRO A 556 -28.27 -18.58 -5.43
N GLU A 557 -27.75 -18.97 -4.27
CA GLU A 557 -26.44 -19.61 -4.19
C GLU A 557 -26.41 -20.92 -4.96
N SER A 558 -25.50 -21.01 -5.92
CA SER A 558 -25.19 -22.26 -6.62
C SER A 558 -24.59 -23.28 -5.68
N ARG A 559 -25.34 -24.36 -5.45
CA ARG A 559 -24.92 -25.52 -4.65
C ARG A 559 -24.87 -26.77 -5.54
N PRO A 560 -23.90 -26.85 -6.49
CA PRO A 560 -23.80 -28.00 -7.36
C PRO A 560 -23.63 -29.29 -6.51
N VAL A 561 -24.42 -30.31 -6.84
CA VAL A 561 -24.35 -31.62 -6.18
C VAL A 561 -22.94 -32.18 -6.40
N SER A 562 -22.29 -32.68 -5.33
CA SER A 562 -20.97 -33.32 -5.46
C SER A 562 -21.16 -34.70 -6.07
N PRO A 563 -20.56 -35.03 -7.22
CA PRO A 563 -20.70 -36.38 -7.76
C PRO A 563 -19.96 -37.44 -6.94
N THR A 564 -19.00 -37.03 -6.12
CA THR A 564 -18.33 -37.88 -5.11
C THR A 564 -19.21 -38.18 -3.89
N ALA A 565 -20.36 -37.52 -3.74
CA ALA A 565 -21.37 -37.88 -2.76
C ALA A 565 -22.25 -39.02 -3.32
N PHE A 566 -21.65 -40.17 -3.61
CA PHE A 566 -22.42 -41.38 -3.90
C PHE A 566 -22.81 -42.04 -2.57
N SER A 567 -24.09 -42.44 -2.45
CA SER A 567 -24.50 -43.37 -1.39
C SER A 567 -23.83 -44.72 -1.63
N LEU A 568 -23.33 -45.37 -0.58
CA LEU A 568 -22.82 -46.76 -0.65
C LEU A 568 -23.86 -47.71 -1.28
N ASP A 569 -25.17 -47.42 -1.17
CA ASP A 569 -26.25 -48.19 -1.80
C ASP A 569 -26.25 -48.11 -3.34
N SER A 570 -25.71 -47.03 -3.91
CA SER A 570 -25.65 -46.82 -5.36
C SER A 570 -24.56 -47.67 -6.04
N LEU A 571 -23.54 -48.09 -5.30
CA LEU A 571 -22.50 -49.01 -5.75
C LEU A 571 -23.04 -50.45 -5.86
N HIS A 572 -23.91 -50.88 -4.94
CA HIS A 572 -24.51 -52.21 -4.97
C HIS A 572 -25.54 -52.42 -6.10
N ARG A 573 -26.17 -51.36 -6.61
CA ARG A 573 -27.09 -51.46 -7.77
C ARG A 573 -26.38 -51.59 -9.12
N LYS A 574 -25.09 -51.23 -9.22
CA LYS A 574 -24.30 -51.43 -10.44
C LYS A 574 -23.66 -52.83 -10.53
N ALA A 575 -23.38 -53.47 -9.39
CA ALA A 575 -22.83 -54.83 -9.35
C ALA A 575 -23.87 -55.93 -9.64
N SER A 576 -25.17 -55.63 -9.55
CA SER A 576 -26.28 -56.59 -9.71
C SER A 576 -26.89 -56.64 -11.12
N LYS A 577 -26.25 -56.02 -12.11
CA LYS A 577 -26.61 -56.16 -13.54
C LYS A 577 -25.49 -56.83 -14.33
N VAL A 578 -25.14 -58.05 -13.94
CA VAL A 578 -24.58 -59.03 -14.88
C VAL A 578 -25.78 -59.80 -15.43
N PRO A 579 -26.02 -59.85 -16.75
CA PRO A 579 -27.08 -60.69 -17.30
C PRO A 579 -26.66 -62.15 -17.09
N GLU A 580 -27.49 -62.94 -16.40
CA GLU A 580 -27.43 -64.39 -16.51
C GLU A 580 -27.71 -64.77 -17.98
N SER A 581 -26.75 -65.42 -18.62
CA SER A 581 -26.93 -66.05 -19.91
C SER A 581 -27.74 -67.34 -19.73
N GLU A 582 -29.00 -67.33 -20.14
CA GLU A 582 -29.67 -68.47 -20.81
C GLU A 582 -28.95 -68.65 -22.16
N ASP A 583 -28.61 -69.83 -22.71
CA ASP A 583 -29.12 -71.19 -22.54
C ASP A 583 -28.09 -72.20 -23.08
N LEU A 584 -28.42 -73.49 -22.89
CA LEU A 584 -27.93 -74.66 -23.65
C LEU A 584 -28.01 -74.50 -25.18
#